data_AF-A0A8K1C6H1-F1
#
_entry.id   AF-A0A8K1C6H1-F1
#
_cell.length_a   1.000
_cell.length_b   1.000
_cell.length_c   1.000
_cell.angle_alpha   90.00
_cell.angle_beta   90.00
_cell.angle_gamma   90.00
#
_symmetry.space_group_name_H-M   'P 1'
#
loop_
_entity.id
_entity.type
_entity.pdbx_description
1 polymer ?
#
loop_
_entity_poly.entity_id
_entity_poly.type
_entity_poly.pdbx_seq_one_letter_code
_entity_poly.pdbx_strand_id
1 'polypeptide(L)'
;MERNATTETTVATPPPAPVEAPAASPAKTKAPVHFEDADGLFKTVCRAFMKKSCHKKDCRHVHDPTLCVYFWKSGECKFGDACKKNHFVTITKAAESEQKAGDKTEVEGEKQPAKKKKYKGDKKKEDMPAAAATDAPEGAKKNGKKDEKKDGKKEGKKDEKKDGKKDGKKESGLKRRSAKKNTECFEPMTKPVDLRVTYDLGGSKDKFTTSLTSRDVLLAPSIFNDFKKGELYDRLVKELEGCGIPEERLLKMWHGNDKIEGTHLIADDKTRWKNNCPTFQLVIDRIKSFFNLKVQATRFNWYRDTSQWKPFHFDAAAVKPEIAEKQNFTVAVSFGATRDAAFEHADTKTVVSVPQPDGCVYAFSRDTNIIWRHGILQDTPVRQEGRISVIAWGWIDGMEDPLDTVNPTVDA
;
A
#
# COMPACT_ATOMS: atom_id res chain seq x y z
N MET A 1 -81.88 41.44 -52.28
CA MET A 1 -82.30 40.24 -53.01
C MET A 1 -81.20 39.95 -54.03
N GLU A 2 -80.26 39.09 -53.66
CA GLU A 2 -80.08 37.74 -54.26
C GLU A 2 -79.50 37.80 -55.69
N ARG A 3 -78.47 37.06 -56.13
CA ARG A 3 -77.53 36.06 -55.60
C ARG A 3 -76.35 35.99 -56.62
N ASN A 4 -75.17 35.63 -56.12
CA ASN A 4 -74.02 34.89 -56.70
C ASN A 4 -73.60 35.05 -58.18
N ALA A 5 -72.32 35.38 -58.36
CA ALA A 5 -71.37 34.56 -59.13
C ALA A 5 -69.92 34.97 -58.79
N THR A 6 -69.20 34.16 -58.02
CA THR A 6 -67.74 34.29 -57.80
C THR A 6 -67.04 33.09 -58.43
N THR A 7 -66.17 33.39 -59.39
CA THR A 7 -65.26 32.45 -60.06
C THR A 7 -64.04 32.20 -59.19
N GLU A 8 -63.85 30.96 -58.76
CA GLU A 8 -62.64 30.49 -58.08
C GLU A 8 -61.65 29.88 -59.07
N THR A 9 -60.41 30.36 -58.99
CA THR A 9 -59.23 29.95 -59.75
C THR A 9 -58.68 28.64 -59.19
N THR A 10 -58.45 27.67 -60.08
CA THR A 10 -57.86 26.36 -59.80
C THR A 10 -56.42 26.47 -59.30
N VAL A 11 -56.16 25.97 -58.09
CA VAL A 11 -54.80 25.78 -57.52
C VAL A 11 -54.34 24.35 -57.79
N ALA A 12 -53.13 24.21 -58.34
CA ALA A 12 -52.50 22.94 -58.70
C ALA A 12 -52.09 22.11 -57.47
N THR A 13 -52.36 20.81 -57.54
CA THR A 13 -52.02 19.79 -56.54
C THR A 13 -50.52 19.42 -56.61
N PRO A 14 -49.81 19.27 -55.48
CA PRO A 14 -48.44 18.78 -55.45
C PRO A 14 -48.36 17.24 -55.58
N PRO A 15 -47.22 16.68 -56.03
CA PRO A 15 -47.05 15.25 -56.24
C PRO A 15 -46.87 14.48 -54.90
N PRO A 16 -47.11 13.16 -54.87
CA PRO A 16 -47.07 12.36 -53.66
C PRO A 16 -45.64 12.16 -53.14
N ALA A 17 -45.52 12.10 -51.81
CA ALA A 17 -44.28 11.85 -51.08
C ALA A 17 -43.69 10.46 -51.41
N PRO A 18 -42.36 10.30 -51.39
CA PRO A 18 -41.72 9.01 -51.59
C PRO A 18 -41.99 8.08 -50.40
N VAL A 19 -42.39 6.85 -50.71
CA VAL A 19 -42.59 5.76 -49.75
C VAL A 19 -41.23 5.28 -49.25
N GLU A 20 -40.97 5.40 -47.95
CA GLU A 20 -39.79 4.85 -47.28
C GLU A 20 -39.79 3.32 -47.35
N ALA A 21 -38.68 2.74 -47.82
CA ALA A 21 -38.42 1.31 -47.78
C ALA A 21 -38.19 0.84 -46.33
N PRO A 22 -38.61 -0.39 -45.96
CA PRO A 22 -38.44 -0.89 -44.60
C PRO A 22 -36.96 -1.05 -44.26
N ALA A 23 -36.58 -0.54 -43.08
CA ALA A 23 -35.24 -0.63 -42.53
C ALA A 23 -34.74 -2.09 -42.51
N ALA A 24 -33.60 -2.32 -43.15
CA ALA A 24 -32.87 -3.57 -43.03
C ALA A 24 -32.54 -3.83 -41.55
N SER A 25 -32.91 -5.01 -41.06
CA SER A 25 -32.57 -5.45 -39.71
C SER A 25 -31.06 -5.37 -39.48
N PRO A 26 -30.58 -4.87 -38.33
CA PRO A 26 -29.15 -4.79 -38.08
C PRO A 26 -28.57 -6.21 -38.09
N ALA A 27 -27.52 -6.40 -38.91
CA ALA A 27 -26.70 -7.59 -38.86
C ALA A 27 -26.25 -7.81 -37.41
N LYS A 28 -26.54 -8.99 -36.85
CA LYS A 28 -26.13 -9.38 -35.50
C LYS A 28 -24.62 -9.26 -35.36
N THR A 29 -24.14 -8.12 -34.87
CA THR A 29 -22.77 -7.95 -34.42
C THR A 29 -22.54 -8.95 -33.29
N LYS A 30 -21.60 -9.87 -33.49
CA LYS A 30 -21.21 -10.83 -32.46
C LYS A 30 -20.74 -10.05 -31.23
N ALA A 31 -21.37 -10.31 -30.08
CA ALA A 31 -20.98 -9.70 -28.82
C ALA A 31 -19.46 -9.83 -28.58
N PRO A 32 -18.78 -8.79 -28.07
CA PRO A 32 -17.36 -8.85 -27.81
C PRO A 32 -17.07 -9.98 -26.80
N VAL A 33 -16.03 -10.77 -27.08
CA VAL A 33 -15.65 -11.96 -26.28
C VAL A 33 -14.94 -11.61 -24.97
N HIS A 34 -14.80 -10.33 -24.69
CA HIS A 34 -14.10 -9.70 -23.59
C HIS A 34 -14.78 -8.36 -23.27
N PHE A 35 -14.58 -7.89 -22.04
CA PHE A 35 -14.91 -6.54 -21.64
C PHE A 35 -14.03 -5.54 -22.38
N GLU A 36 -14.65 -4.47 -22.89
CA GLU A 36 -13.95 -3.36 -23.51
C GLU A 36 -13.75 -2.28 -22.45
N ASP A 37 -12.54 -2.21 -21.92
CA ASP A 37 -12.11 -1.09 -21.08
C ASP A 37 -11.85 0.16 -21.94
N ALA A 38 -11.93 1.34 -21.32
CA ALA A 38 -11.74 2.62 -22.00
C ALA A 38 -10.39 2.72 -22.73
N ASP A 39 -9.37 2.06 -22.20
CA ASP A 39 -8.00 2.05 -22.74
C ASP A 39 -7.73 0.87 -23.70
N GLY A 40 -8.71 -0.03 -23.88
CA GLY A 40 -8.58 -1.21 -24.74
C GLY A 40 -7.50 -2.21 -24.32
N LEU A 41 -7.04 -2.18 -23.07
CA LEU A 41 -5.94 -3.01 -22.58
C LEU A 41 -6.35 -4.49 -22.54
N PHE A 42 -7.61 -4.80 -22.27
CA PHE A 42 -8.09 -6.20 -22.26
C PHE A 42 -8.07 -6.85 -23.65
N LYS A 43 -8.00 -6.05 -24.72
CA LYS A 43 -7.80 -6.54 -26.10
C LYS A 43 -6.40 -7.10 -26.33
N THR A 44 -5.42 -6.68 -25.52
CA THR A 44 -4.03 -7.16 -25.61
C THR A 44 -3.83 -8.54 -24.95
N VAL A 45 -4.79 -8.99 -24.14
CA VAL A 45 -4.77 -10.29 -23.45
C VAL A 45 -5.07 -11.43 -24.42
N CYS A 46 -4.29 -12.50 -24.33
CA CYS A 46 -4.43 -13.64 -25.22
C CYS A 46 -5.76 -14.38 -24.98
N ARG A 47 -6.66 -14.35 -25.96
CA ARG A 47 -7.95 -15.03 -25.89
C ARG A 47 -7.82 -16.55 -25.75
N ALA A 48 -6.83 -17.15 -26.41
CA ALA A 48 -6.56 -18.59 -26.30
C ALA A 48 -6.02 -18.94 -24.91
N PHE A 49 -5.22 -18.08 -24.30
CA PHE A 49 -4.73 -18.26 -22.94
C PHE A 49 -5.87 -18.20 -21.92
N MET A 50 -6.81 -17.26 -22.06
CA MET A 50 -7.99 -17.16 -21.19
C MET A 50 -8.93 -18.36 -21.32
N LYS A 51 -8.83 -19.12 -22.42
CA LYS A 51 -9.52 -20.39 -22.66
C LYS A 51 -8.65 -21.62 -22.36
N LYS A 52 -7.43 -21.43 -21.82
CA LYS A 52 -6.42 -22.48 -21.54
C LYS A 52 -6.00 -23.30 -22.77
N SER A 53 -6.07 -22.72 -23.95
CA SER A 53 -5.76 -23.36 -25.24
C SER A 53 -4.61 -22.70 -26.01
N CYS A 54 -3.85 -21.79 -25.36
CA CYS A 54 -2.63 -21.23 -25.96
C CYS A 54 -1.41 -22.07 -25.54
N HIS A 55 -0.70 -22.61 -26.52
CA HIS A 55 0.55 -23.37 -26.33
C HIS A 55 1.78 -22.67 -26.91
N LYS A 56 1.62 -21.44 -27.42
CA LYS A 56 2.73 -20.66 -27.96
C LYS A 56 3.62 -20.16 -26.82
N LYS A 57 4.90 -20.54 -26.83
CA LYS A 57 5.91 -20.04 -25.89
C LYS A 57 6.10 -18.53 -26.03
N ASP A 58 6.10 -18.03 -27.28
CA ASP A 58 6.20 -16.60 -27.61
C ASP A 58 4.88 -16.07 -28.17
N CYS A 59 3.87 -15.90 -27.30
CA CYS A 59 2.61 -15.30 -27.74
C CYS A 59 2.71 -13.77 -27.79
N ARG A 60 2.30 -13.17 -28.91
CA ARG A 60 2.20 -11.70 -29.08
C ARG A 60 1.23 -11.02 -28.10
N HIS A 61 0.37 -11.81 -27.43
CA HIS A 61 -0.64 -11.32 -26.53
C HIS A 61 -0.32 -11.70 -25.08
N VAL A 62 -0.71 -10.85 -24.13
CA VAL A 62 -0.37 -10.98 -22.71
C VAL A 62 -0.94 -12.29 -22.13
N HIS A 63 -0.07 -13.07 -21.49
CA HIS A 63 -0.41 -14.26 -20.71
C HIS A 63 -0.25 -13.94 -19.23
N ASP A 64 -1.29 -13.43 -18.58
CA ASP A 64 -1.29 -13.15 -17.14
C ASP A 64 -2.09 -14.22 -16.37
N PRO A 65 -1.44 -15.16 -15.67
CA PRO A 65 -2.11 -16.22 -14.90
C PRO A 65 -2.94 -15.69 -13.72
N THR A 66 -2.64 -14.46 -13.27
CA THR A 66 -3.30 -13.82 -12.15
C THR A 66 -4.58 -13.09 -12.56
N LEU A 67 -4.80 -12.90 -13.87
CA LEU A 67 -5.96 -12.19 -14.40
C LEU A 67 -7.29 -12.93 -14.12
N CYS A 68 -8.29 -12.16 -13.72
CA CYS A 68 -9.64 -12.67 -13.48
C CYS A 68 -10.36 -12.92 -14.80
N VAL A 69 -10.60 -14.20 -15.11
CA VAL A 69 -11.30 -14.62 -16.33
C VAL A 69 -12.74 -14.12 -16.40
N TYR A 70 -13.41 -13.95 -15.26
CA TYR A 70 -14.78 -13.43 -15.21
C TYR A 70 -14.80 -11.95 -15.55
N PHE A 71 -13.96 -11.17 -14.87
CA PHE A 71 -13.83 -9.74 -15.13
C PHE A 71 -13.37 -9.46 -16.57
N TRP A 72 -12.39 -10.19 -17.10
CA TRP A 72 -11.95 -10.07 -18.49
C TRP A 72 -13.07 -10.34 -19.50
N LYS A 73 -14.02 -11.25 -19.20
CA LYS A 73 -15.11 -11.60 -20.12
C LYS A 73 -16.24 -10.59 -20.12
N SER A 74 -16.64 -10.10 -18.95
CA SER A 74 -17.89 -9.33 -18.79
C SER A 74 -17.74 -7.98 -18.08
N GLY A 75 -16.56 -7.64 -17.57
CA GLY A 75 -16.34 -6.40 -16.79
C GLY A 75 -16.84 -6.51 -15.36
N GLU A 76 -17.42 -7.65 -15.00
CA GLU A 76 -18.04 -7.89 -13.71
C GLU A 76 -17.43 -9.13 -13.07
N CYS A 77 -17.08 -9.01 -11.80
CA CYS A 77 -16.65 -10.12 -10.97
C CYS A 77 -17.54 -10.19 -9.75
N LYS A 78 -18.09 -11.38 -9.47
CA LYS A 78 -18.96 -11.63 -8.30
C LYS A 78 -18.31 -11.34 -6.93
N PHE A 79 -17.00 -11.15 -6.90
CA PHE A 79 -16.25 -10.85 -5.69
C PHE A 79 -15.83 -9.36 -5.59
N GLY A 80 -16.13 -8.55 -6.61
CA GLY A 80 -15.77 -7.13 -6.65
C GLY A 80 -14.30 -6.91 -6.26
N ASP A 81 -14.08 -5.96 -5.35
CA ASP A 81 -12.76 -5.60 -4.83
C ASP A 81 -12.13 -6.66 -3.91
N ALA A 82 -12.92 -7.62 -3.42
CA ALA A 82 -12.43 -8.76 -2.65
C ALA A 82 -11.95 -9.94 -3.55
N CYS A 83 -11.91 -9.75 -4.87
CA CYS A 83 -11.44 -10.78 -5.79
C CYS A 83 -9.94 -11.06 -5.62
N LYS A 84 -9.58 -12.33 -5.42
CA LYS A 84 -8.18 -12.78 -5.31
C LYS A 84 -7.42 -12.79 -6.64
N LYS A 85 -8.05 -12.34 -7.73
CA LYS A 85 -7.49 -12.31 -9.08
C LYS A 85 -7.48 -10.87 -9.59
N ASN A 86 -6.50 -10.57 -10.44
CA ASN A 86 -6.29 -9.25 -10.98
C ASN A 86 -7.46 -8.81 -11.88
N HIS A 87 -7.95 -7.58 -11.70
CA HIS A 87 -8.98 -6.92 -12.52
C HIS A 87 -8.39 -5.84 -13.43
N PHE A 88 -7.07 -5.74 -13.55
CA PHE A 88 -6.38 -4.86 -14.50
C PHE A 88 -5.34 -5.65 -15.30
N VAL A 89 -4.98 -5.17 -16.49
CA VAL A 89 -3.94 -5.81 -17.33
C VAL A 89 -2.60 -5.17 -17.02
N THR A 90 -1.64 -5.97 -16.55
CA THR A 90 -0.25 -5.52 -16.36
C THR A 90 0.51 -5.74 -17.65
N ILE A 91 0.81 -4.68 -18.40
CA ILE A 91 1.65 -4.79 -19.61
C ILE A 91 3.11 -4.73 -19.17
N THR A 92 3.79 -5.88 -19.12
CA THR A 92 5.25 -5.90 -19.23
C THR A 92 5.58 -5.56 -20.68
N LYS A 93 6.25 -4.42 -20.92
CA LYS A 93 6.73 -4.05 -22.26
C LYS A 93 7.88 -4.99 -22.65
N ALA A 94 7.55 -6.16 -23.20
CA ALA A 94 8.44 -7.00 -23.97
C ALA A 94 7.89 -7.09 -25.41
N ALA A 95 7.81 -5.94 -26.10
CA ALA A 95 7.47 -5.88 -27.52
C ALA A 95 7.76 -4.48 -28.09
N GLU A 96 9.02 -4.01 -28.02
CA GLU A 96 9.54 -2.97 -28.92
C GLU A 96 11.07 -2.91 -28.77
N SER A 97 11.79 -3.28 -29.85
CA SER A 97 13.25 -3.55 -29.98
C SER A 97 13.73 -4.77 -29.17
N GLU A 98 14.32 -5.83 -29.73
CA GLU A 98 15.41 -5.88 -30.70
C GLU A 98 15.26 -7.03 -31.71
N GLN A 99 15.34 -6.70 -33.01
CA GLN A 99 15.85 -7.61 -34.02
C GLN A 99 17.34 -7.29 -34.20
N LYS A 100 18.22 -8.18 -33.73
CA LYS A 100 19.37 -8.71 -34.48
C LYS A 100 20.21 -9.64 -33.57
N ALA A 101 20.35 -10.88 -34.04
CA ALA A 101 21.34 -11.91 -33.67
C ALA A 101 21.38 -12.30 -32.17
N GLY A 102 20.96 -13.48 -31.72
CA GLY A 102 21.10 -14.80 -32.32
C GLY A 102 22.29 -15.51 -31.66
N ASP A 103 22.04 -16.36 -30.65
CA ASP A 103 22.54 -17.73 -30.60
C ASP A 103 21.88 -18.53 -29.45
N LYS A 104 21.81 -19.84 -29.66
CA LYS A 104 21.12 -20.86 -28.89
C LYS A 104 21.92 -21.31 -27.67
N THR A 105 21.25 -21.68 -26.59
CA THR A 105 21.49 -22.99 -25.95
C THR A 105 20.32 -23.40 -25.05
N GLU A 106 19.84 -24.62 -25.28
CA GLU A 106 18.83 -25.35 -24.52
C GLU A 106 19.47 -26.01 -23.30
N VAL A 107 18.78 -26.05 -22.15
CA VAL A 107 18.76 -27.22 -21.24
C VAL A 107 17.38 -27.32 -20.59
N GLU A 108 16.73 -28.48 -20.81
CA GLU A 108 15.53 -29.01 -20.14
C GLU A 108 15.81 -29.21 -18.63
N GLY A 109 14.93 -29.01 -17.65
CA GLY A 109 13.52 -29.39 -17.56
C GLY A 109 13.38 -30.48 -16.51
N GLU A 110 12.94 -30.16 -15.29
CA GLU A 110 12.31 -31.14 -14.39
C GLU A 110 11.18 -30.50 -13.58
N LYS A 111 9.97 -31.06 -13.76
CA LYS A 111 8.76 -30.80 -12.96
C LYS A 111 8.44 -32.08 -12.20
N GLN A 112 7.94 -31.93 -10.97
CA GLN A 112 6.68 -32.46 -10.40
C GLN A 112 6.80 -32.68 -8.88
N PRO A 113 5.69 -32.90 -8.13
CA PRO A 113 4.36 -32.32 -8.22
C PRO A 113 3.79 -31.84 -6.86
N ALA A 114 2.64 -31.17 -6.94
CA ALA A 114 1.80 -30.72 -5.84
C ALA A 114 1.17 -31.86 -5.01
N LYS A 115 0.98 -31.64 -3.69
CA LYS A 115 -0.02 -32.34 -2.88
C LYS A 115 -1.01 -31.34 -2.24
N LYS A 116 -2.27 -31.50 -2.63
CA LYS A 116 -3.48 -30.89 -2.06
C LYS A 116 -3.76 -31.47 -0.68
N LYS A 117 -4.17 -30.64 0.29
CA LYS A 117 -5.06 -31.08 1.38
C LYS A 117 -6.27 -30.15 1.48
N LYS A 118 -7.45 -30.77 1.32
CA LYS A 118 -8.78 -30.24 1.62
C LYS A 118 -8.92 -30.05 3.12
N TYR A 119 -9.66 -29.03 3.56
CA TYR A 119 -10.52 -29.18 4.73
C TYR A 119 -11.88 -28.51 4.50
N LYS A 120 -12.92 -29.23 4.90
CA LYS A 120 -14.34 -28.86 4.87
C LYS A 120 -14.62 -27.85 5.99
N GLY A 121 -15.57 -26.95 5.75
CA GLY A 121 -15.98 -25.94 6.72
C GLY A 121 -16.99 -26.43 7.73
N ASP A 122 -17.37 -25.51 8.62
CA ASP A 122 -18.68 -25.51 9.27
C ASP A 122 -19.09 -24.08 9.65
N LYS A 123 -20.39 -23.84 9.50
CA LYS A 123 -21.13 -22.61 9.86
C LYS A 123 -21.36 -22.56 11.38
N LYS A 124 -21.42 -21.37 11.98
CA LYS A 124 -22.67 -20.62 12.31
C LYS A 124 -22.48 -19.65 13.49
N LYS A 125 -23.11 -18.48 13.30
CA LYS A 125 -23.92 -17.67 14.23
C LYS A 125 -23.28 -16.66 15.19
N GLU A 126 -23.84 -15.47 15.02
CA GLU A 126 -23.84 -14.24 15.80
C GLU A 126 -24.40 -14.44 17.21
N ASP A 127 -24.00 -13.59 18.15
CA ASP A 127 -24.92 -12.76 18.93
C ASP A 127 -24.13 -11.67 19.68
N MET A 128 -24.59 -10.41 19.56
CA MET A 128 -24.26 -9.29 20.45
C MET A 128 -25.01 -9.45 21.80
N PRO A 129 -24.62 -8.72 22.86
CA PRO A 129 -25.29 -7.45 23.10
C PRO A 129 -24.38 -6.32 23.59
N ALA A 130 -24.96 -5.11 23.58
CA ALA A 130 -24.38 -3.81 23.89
C ALA A 130 -24.64 -3.34 25.33
N ALA A 131 -23.99 -2.21 25.67
CA ALA A 131 -24.32 -1.22 26.71
C ALA A 131 -24.06 -1.63 28.18
N ALA A 132 -23.60 -0.78 29.10
CA ALA A 132 -23.18 0.62 29.10
C ALA A 132 -22.53 0.93 30.47
N ALA A 133 -21.82 2.08 30.54
CA ALA A 133 -21.65 2.95 31.72
C ALA A 133 -20.85 2.39 32.93
N THR A 134 -20.08 3.14 33.73
CA THR A 134 -19.66 4.55 33.84
C THR A 134 -18.60 4.57 34.95
N ASP A 135 -17.65 5.50 34.83
CA ASP A 135 -16.94 6.23 35.90
C ASP A 135 -16.28 5.49 37.07
N ALA A 136 -14.95 5.57 37.06
CA ALA A 136 -14.11 5.55 38.26
C ALA A 136 -14.25 6.88 39.03
N PRO A 137 -13.92 6.86 40.33
CA PRO A 137 -12.84 7.77 40.73
C PRO A 137 -11.78 7.15 41.66
N GLU A 138 -10.66 7.87 41.61
CA GLU A 138 -9.45 7.92 42.41
C GLU A 138 -9.46 7.38 43.85
N GLY A 139 -8.28 6.93 44.29
CA GLY A 139 -7.86 7.24 45.65
C GLY A 139 -6.88 6.27 46.30
N ALA A 140 -5.67 6.79 46.53
CA ALA A 140 -4.83 6.54 47.72
C ALA A 140 -4.00 5.24 47.82
N LYS A 141 -2.69 5.43 47.54
CA LYS A 141 -1.59 5.37 48.53
C LYS A 141 -1.51 4.14 49.47
N LYS A 142 -0.39 3.44 49.31
CA LYS A 142 0.78 3.36 50.24
C LYS A 142 1.19 1.94 50.66
N ASN A 143 2.51 1.77 50.56
CA ASN A 143 3.43 0.95 51.37
C ASN A 143 3.27 -0.57 51.26
N GLY A 144 4.30 -1.37 51.01
CA GLY A 144 5.73 -1.19 51.22
C GLY A 144 6.22 -2.11 52.33
N LYS A 145 6.70 -3.32 51.97
CA LYS A 145 7.76 -4.15 52.59
C LYS A 145 7.63 -5.57 52.02
N LYS A 146 8.59 -6.10 51.24
CA LYS A 146 9.93 -6.58 51.57
C LYS A 146 9.97 -7.55 52.75
N ASP A 147 10.20 -8.83 52.43
CA ASP A 147 11.34 -9.68 52.85
C ASP A 147 10.88 -11.15 52.83
N GLU A 148 11.34 -11.93 51.83
CA GLU A 148 12.49 -12.83 51.89
C GLU A 148 12.33 -14.07 52.80
N LYS A 149 12.35 -15.23 52.13
CA LYS A 149 12.98 -16.52 52.47
C LYS A 149 12.94 -17.00 53.92
N LYS A 150 12.47 -18.25 54.10
CA LYS A 150 13.39 -19.37 54.40
C LYS A 150 12.77 -20.75 54.25
N ASP A 151 13.61 -21.62 53.70
CA ASP A 151 13.50 -23.07 53.62
C ASP A 151 13.38 -23.76 54.98
N GLY A 152 12.76 -24.93 54.98
CA GLY A 152 12.70 -25.83 56.13
C GLY A 152 12.20 -27.23 55.77
N LYS A 153 13.10 -28.06 55.25
CA LYS A 153 12.94 -29.50 55.05
C LYS A 153 12.82 -30.21 56.41
N LYS A 154 11.84 -31.10 56.60
CA LYS A 154 11.92 -32.17 57.61
C LYS A 154 11.18 -33.43 57.15
N GLU A 155 11.94 -34.51 57.09
CA GLU A 155 11.51 -35.89 56.81
C GLU A 155 11.08 -36.59 58.11
N GLY A 156 10.18 -37.59 57.95
CA GLY A 156 10.12 -38.79 58.79
C GLY A 156 9.01 -38.85 59.85
N LYS A 157 7.98 -39.68 59.62
CA LYS A 157 7.87 -41.06 60.16
C LYS A 157 6.54 -41.73 59.76
N LYS A 158 6.63 -43.04 59.50
CA LYS A 158 5.52 -43.99 59.33
C LYS A 158 4.88 -44.31 60.68
N ASP A 159 3.58 -44.56 60.68
CA ASP A 159 2.91 -45.57 61.51
C ASP A 159 1.67 -46.11 60.77
N GLU A 160 1.59 -47.44 60.65
CA GLU A 160 0.38 -48.23 60.36
C GLU A 160 -0.51 -48.24 61.62
N LYS A 161 -1.82 -48.49 61.69
CA LYS A 161 -2.81 -49.26 60.92
C LYS A 161 -4.17 -49.00 61.61
N LYS A 162 -5.29 -48.92 60.89
CA LYS A 162 -6.54 -49.67 61.21
C LYS A 162 -7.71 -49.29 60.30
N ASP A 163 -8.38 -50.34 59.87
CA ASP A 163 -9.54 -50.40 58.99
C ASP A 163 -10.77 -49.67 59.56
N GLY A 164 -11.53 -49.05 58.65
CA GLY A 164 -12.83 -48.48 58.99
C GLY A 164 -13.51 -47.75 57.85
N LYS A 165 -14.39 -48.49 57.15
CA LYS A 165 -15.64 -48.02 56.54
C LYS A 165 -15.57 -47.29 55.18
N LYS A 166 -16.27 -47.92 54.22
CA LYS A 166 -16.70 -47.40 52.92
C LYS A 166 -17.29 -46.01 53.04
N ASP A 167 -16.84 -45.10 52.18
CA ASP A 167 -17.71 -44.14 51.49
C ASP A 167 -17.13 -43.88 50.10
N GLY A 168 -17.98 -44.02 49.09
CA GLY A 168 -17.62 -43.92 47.68
C GLY A 168 -17.07 -42.54 47.34
N LYS A 169 -15.73 -42.43 47.30
CA LYS A 169 -15.05 -41.25 46.80
C LYS A 169 -15.17 -41.27 45.27
N LYS A 170 -16.15 -40.53 44.75
CA LYS A 170 -16.15 -40.10 43.35
C LYS A 170 -14.75 -39.53 43.08
N GLU A 171 -13.96 -40.23 42.27
CA GLU A 171 -12.84 -39.62 41.59
C GLU A 171 -13.43 -38.51 40.73
N SER A 172 -13.50 -37.30 41.28
CA SER A 172 -13.51 -36.11 40.46
C SER A 172 -12.14 -36.09 39.80
N GLY A 173 -12.06 -36.74 38.64
CA GLY A 173 -11.01 -36.52 37.67
C GLY A 173 -11.09 -35.07 37.21
N LEU A 174 -10.70 -34.15 38.10
CA LEU A 174 -10.27 -32.81 37.76
C LEU A 174 -8.99 -33.04 36.95
N LYS A 175 -9.16 -33.33 35.66
CA LYS A 175 -8.10 -33.24 34.67
C LYS A 175 -7.44 -31.90 34.94
N ARG A 176 -6.23 -31.91 35.53
CA ARG A 176 -5.41 -30.71 35.66
C ARG A 176 -5.38 -30.13 34.26
N ARG A 177 -6.07 -29.00 34.06
CA ARG A 177 -6.00 -28.28 32.79
C ARG A 177 -4.52 -28.03 32.59
N SER A 178 -3.94 -28.64 31.55
CA SER A 178 -2.55 -28.35 31.22
C SER A 178 -2.45 -26.84 31.13
N ALA A 179 -1.51 -26.26 31.89
CA ALA A 179 -1.29 -24.84 31.83
C ALA A 179 -1.08 -24.49 30.36
N LYS A 180 -1.95 -23.63 29.80
CA LYS A 180 -1.81 -23.18 28.41
C LYS A 180 -0.45 -22.51 28.32
N LYS A 181 0.48 -23.12 27.59
CA LYS A 181 1.77 -22.50 27.31
C LYS A 181 1.52 -21.39 26.30
N ASN A 182 2.01 -20.19 26.60
CA ASN A 182 1.94 -19.01 25.74
C ASN A 182 3.13 -18.91 24.78
N THR A 183 4.11 -19.80 24.90
CA THR A 183 5.30 -19.87 24.05
C THR A 183 5.21 -21.13 23.20
N GLU A 184 5.19 -20.94 21.89
CA GLU A 184 4.97 -22.01 20.91
C GLU A 184 6.25 -22.43 20.19
N CYS A 185 7.21 -21.51 20.04
CA CYS A 185 8.48 -21.76 19.35
C CYS A 185 9.66 -21.37 20.25
N PHE A 186 10.67 -22.24 20.30
CA PHE A 186 11.93 -22.03 21.01
C PHE A 186 13.14 -22.02 20.06
N GLU A 187 12.90 -22.25 18.77
CA GLU A 187 13.92 -22.13 17.73
C GLU A 187 14.16 -20.64 17.43
N PRO A 188 15.41 -20.15 17.50
CA PRO A 188 15.73 -18.77 17.15
C PRO A 188 15.30 -18.45 15.70
N MET A 189 14.69 -17.27 15.49
CA MET A 189 14.40 -16.78 14.15
C MET A 189 15.70 -16.31 13.49
N THR A 190 16.13 -17.01 12.44
CA THR A 190 17.35 -16.68 11.66
C THR A 190 17.07 -16.07 10.30
N LYS A 191 15.83 -16.22 9.79
CA LYS A 191 15.43 -15.58 8.54
C LYS A 191 15.38 -14.05 8.69
N PRO A 192 15.65 -13.28 7.63
CA PRO A 192 15.45 -11.84 7.65
C PRO A 192 14.01 -11.47 8.00
N VAL A 193 13.85 -10.33 8.70
CA VAL A 193 12.55 -9.74 8.98
C VAL A 193 11.97 -9.09 7.71
N ASP A 194 10.65 -9.10 7.57
CA ASP A 194 9.97 -8.49 6.42
C ASP A 194 10.03 -6.95 6.45
N LEU A 195 10.09 -6.38 7.65
CA LEU A 195 10.21 -4.94 7.92
C LEU A 195 10.97 -4.74 9.24
N ARG A 196 12.00 -3.89 9.25
CA ARG A 196 12.68 -3.45 10.48
C ARG A 196 12.42 -1.96 10.68
N VAL A 197 11.88 -1.57 11.82
CA VAL A 197 11.78 -0.15 12.18
C VAL A 197 12.99 0.21 13.02
N THR A 198 13.72 1.24 12.60
CA THR A 198 14.89 1.77 13.29
C THR A 198 14.82 3.29 13.39
N TYR A 199 15.73 3.92 14.13
CA TYR A 199 15.75 5.35 14.31
C TYR A 199 17.17 5.91 14.39
N ASP A 200 17.30 7.21 14.12
CA ASP A 200 18.49 8.01 14.39
C ASP A 200 18.05 9.29 15.10
N LEU A 201 18.72 9.62 16.22
CA LEU A 201 18.37 10.77 17.06
C LEU A 201 19.24 12.00 16.78
N GLY A 202 20.14 11.92 15.80
CA GLY A 202 20.98 13.04 15.35
C GLY A 202 20.13 14.25 14.95
N GLY A 203 20.59 15.42 15.37
CA GLY A 203 19.96 16.70 15.13
C GLY A 203 20.43 17.38 13.83
N SER A 204 20.10 18.67 13.72
CA SER A 204 20.34 19.47 12.50
C SER A 204 21.82 19.66 12.11
N LYS A 205 22.75 19.41 13.03
CA LYS A 205 24.21 19.55 12.82
C LYS A 205 24.95 18.22 12.78
N ASP A 206 24.24 17.13 13.05
CA ASP A 206 24.84 15.80 13.13
C ASP A 206 24.85 15.15 11.74
N LYS A 207 25.62 14.07 11.64
CA LYS A 207 25.56 13.16 10.49
C LYS A 207 24.80 11.91 10.89
N PHE A 208 24.21 11.27 9.90
CA PHE A 208 23.57 9.98 10.06
C PHE A 208 24.60 8.92 10.51
N THR A 209 24.25 8.15 11.54
CA THR A 209 25.15 7.17 12.18
C THR A 209 24.56 5.78 12.26
N THR A 210 23.23 5.64 12.19
CA THR A 210 22.57 4.34 12.27
C THR A 210 22.91 3.47 11.05
N SER A 211 23.37 2.24 11.28
CA SER A 211 23.56 1.24 10.22
C SER A 211 22.22 0.84 9.60
N LEU A 212 22.12 0.90 8.27
CA LEU A 212 20.90 0.56 7.54
C LEU A 212 20.98 -0.80 6.88
N THR A 213 19.82 -1.46 6.82
CA THR A 213 19.58 -2.58 5.90
C THR A 213 18.61 -2.20 4.80
N SER A 214 18.53 -3.02 3.76
CA SER A 214 17.53 -2.90 2.69
C SER A 214 16.07 -3.03 3.17
N ARG A 215 15.84 -3.53 4.41
CA ARG A 215 14.53 -3.79 5.04
C ARG A 215 14.07 -2.71 6.01
N ASP A 216 14.80 -1.61 6.08
CA ASP A 216 14.55 -0.60 7.09
C ASP A 216 13.44 0.37 6.71
N VAL A 217 12.65 0.72 7.72
CA VAL A 217 11.99 2.01 7.86
C VAL A 217 12.73 2.75 8.96
N LEU A 218 13.25 3.92 8.64
CA LEU A 218 14.01 4.76 9.56
C LEU A 218 13.17 5.95 10.00
N LEU A 219 13.22 6.27 11.29
CA LEU A 219 12.68 7.51 11.86
C LEU A 219 13.81 8.42 12.31
N ALA A 220 13.77 9.69 11.94
CA ALA A 220 14.74 10.69 12.38
C ALA A 220 14.01 11.97 12.85
N PRO A 221 13.46 11.96 14.07
CA PRO A 221 12.57 13.02 14.55
C PRO A 221 13.30 14.33 14.86
N SER A 222 14.63 14.29 15.04
CA SER A 222 15.41 15.43 15.56
C SER A 222 16.00 16.35 14.48
N ILE A 223 15.90 16.00 13.19
CA ILE A 223 16.60 16.72 12.10
C ILE A 223 16.14 18.19 11.98
N PHE A 224 14.87 18.48 12.29
CA PHE A 224 14.27 19.82 12.18
C PHE A 224 13.73 20.36 13.51
N ASN A 225 14.17 19.81 14.65
CA ASN A 225 13.69 20.22 15.98
C ASN A 225 14.21 21.58 16.44
N ASP A 226 15.16 22.17 15.69
CA ASP A 226 15.70 23.52 15.89
C ASP A 226 14.73 24.61 15.39
N PHE A 227 13.68 24.24 14.67
CA PHE A 227 12.61 25.13 14.25
C PHE A 227 11.42 25.08 15.19
N LYS A 228 10.68 26.19 15.31
CA LYS A 228 9.42 26.18 16.05
C LYS A 228 8.39 25.35 15.30
N LYS A 229 7.52 24.68 16.05
CA LYS A 229 6.41 23.91 15.47
C LYS A 229 5.59 24.78 14.51
N GLY A 230 5.40 24.31 13.28
CA GLY A 230 4.65 24.98 12.22
C GLY A 230 5.45 26.02 11.43
N GLU A 231 6.62 26.44 11.89
CA GLU A 231 7.39 27.51 11.24
C GLU A 231 7.75 27.17 9.79
N LEU A 232 8.26 25.96 9.56
CA LEU A 232 8.65 25.53 8.21
C LEU A 232 7.44 25.28 7.31
N TYR A 233 6.30 24.84 7.88
CA TYR A 233 5.04 24.75 7.14
C TYR A 233 4.63 26.13 6.62
N ASP A 234 4.53 27.12 7.50
CA ASP A 234 4.09 28.48 7.15
C ASP A 234 5.02 29.13 6.12
N ARG A 235 6.33 28.95 6.28
CA ARG A 235 7.32 29.44 5.33
C ARG A 235 7.17 28.79 3.96
N LEU A 236 7.02 27.47 3.90
CA LEU A 236 6.83 26.75 2.64
C LEU A 236 5.55 27.19 1.93
N VAL A 237 4.43 27.30 2.65
CA VAL A 237 3.16 27.77 2.06
C VAL A 237 3.31 29.20 1.54
N LYS A 238 3.83 30.12 2.37
CA LYS A 238 4.02 31.52 1.99
C LYS A 238 4.93 31.69 0.77
N GLU A 239 6.03 30.93 0.70
CA GLU A 239 6.95 30.98 -0.44
C GLU A 239 6.31 30.37 -1.70
N LEU A 240 5.56 29.29 -1.57
CA LEU A 240 4.87 28.63 -2.69
C LEU A 240 3.78 29.54 -3.28
N GLU A 241 2.97 30.17 -2.43
CA GLU A 241 1.94 31.14 -2.84
C GLU A 241 2.58 32.44 -3.39
N GLY A 242 3.71 32.85 -2.82
CA GLY A 242 4.47 34.03 -3.23
C GLY A 242 5.42 33.81 -4.41
N CYS A 243 5.47 32.62 -5.02
CA CYS A 243 6.50 32.30 -6.02
C CYS A 243 6.28 32.93 -7.41
N GLY A 244 5.19 33.68 -7.58
CA GLY A 244 4.85 34.38 -8.82
C GLY A 244 4.23 33.50 -9.91
N ILE A 245 3.85 32.26 -9.57
CA ILE A 245 3.24 31.30 -10.49
C ILE A 245 1.79 31.09 -10.08
N PRO A 246 0.80 31.26 -10.99
CA PRO A 246 -0.60 31.03 -10.66
C PRO A 246 -0.84 29.63 -10.11
N GLU A 247 -1.68 29.53 -9.08
CA GLU A 247 -1.89 28.30 -8.32
C GLU A 247 -2.33 27.14 -9.22
N GLU A 248 -3.26 27.38 -10.14
CA GLU A 248 -3.79 26.40 -11.08
C GLU A 248 -2.75 25.86 -12.05
N ARG A 249 -1.64 26.59 -12.25
CA ARG A 249 -0.49 26.14 -13.03
C ARG A 249 0.52 25.41 -12.16
N LEU A 250 0.71 25.87 -10.92
CA LEU A 250 1.69 25.34 -9.99
C LEU A 250 1.25 24.03 -9.35
N LEU A 251 0.04 23.99 -8.80
CA LEU A 251 -0.46 22.88 -8.02
C LEU A 251 -1.38 22.00 -8.84
N LYS A 252 -1.13 20.70 -8.79
CA LYS A 252 -1.91 19.69 -9.52
C LYS A 252 -2.48 18.68 -8.55
N MET A 253 -3.77 18.38 -8.70
CA MET A 253 -4.35 17.20 -8.08
C MET A 253 -3.62 15.95 -8.57
N TRP A 254 -3.27 15.07 -7.64
CA TRP A 254 -2.56 13.83 -7.91
C TRP A 254 -3.36 12.58 -7.53
N HIS A 255 -3.07 11.47 -8.22
CA HIS A 255 -3.85 10.22 -8.18
C HIS A 255 -5.33 10.37 -8.55
N GLY A 256 -5.64 11.35 -9.39
CA GLY A 256 -6.96 11.46 -10.02
C GLY A 256 -7.23 10.34 -11.01
N ASN A 257 -8.50 10.09 -11.27
CA ASN A 257 -8.99 9.20 -12.31
C ASN A 257 -10.36 9.71 -12.81
N ASP A 258 -11.11 8.86 -13.51
CA ASP A 258 -12.46 9.13 -14.03
C ASP A 258 -13.51 9.42 -12.94
N LYS A 259 -13.22 9.08 -11.67
CA LYS A 259 -14.16 9.16 -10.54
C LYS A 259 -13.79 10.22 -9.51
N ILE A 260 -12.50 10.49 -9.34
CA ILE A 260 -12.01 11.48 -8.38
C ILE A 260 -10.99 12.39 -9.07
N GLU A 261 -11.06 13.69 -8.78
CA GLU A 261 -10.10 14.66 -9.34
C GLU A 261 -8.68 14.39 -8.86
N GLY A 262 -8.54 13.93 -7.62
CA GLY A 262 -7.29 13.56 -6.99
C GLY A 262 -7.44 13.37 -5.49
N THR A 263 -6.32 13.13 -4.83
CA THR A 263 -6.24 12.80 -3.41
C THR A 263 -5.42 13.79 -2.60
N HIS A 264 -4.51 14.53 -3.25
CA HIS A 264 -3.67 15.58 -2.68
C HIS A 264 -3.05 16.44 -3.80
N LEU A 265 -2.49 17.60 -3.44
CA LEU A 265 -1.77 18.48 -4.37
C LEU A 265 -0.30 18.08 -4.48
N ILE A 266 0.27 18.21 -5.67
CA ILE A 266 1.72 18.27 -5.87
C ILE A 266 2.10 19.59 -6.54
N ALA A 267 3.30 20.09 -6.27
CA ALA A 267 3.86 21.20 -7.04
C ALA A 267 4.48 20.67 -8.35
N ASP A 268 4.11 21.25 -9.48
CA ASP A 268 4.63 20.89 -10.80
C ASP A 268 6.04 21.46 -10.99
N ASP A 269 7.04 20.60 -10.87
CA ASP A 269 8.45 20.94 -11.03
C ASP A 269 8.80 21.55 -12.41
N LYS A 270 7.96 21.36 -13.44
CA LYS A 270 8.16 21.99 -14.75
C LYS A 270 8.03 23.51 -14.70
N THR A 271 7.35 24.03 -13.68
CA THR A 271 7.14 25.47 -13.48
C THR A 271 8.36 26.18 -12.88
N ARG A 272 9.39 25.44 -12.45
CA ARG A 272 10.63 25.96 -11.83
C ARG A 272 10.39 26.76 -10.52
N TRP A 273 9.27 26.51 -9.84
CA TRP A 273 8.87 27.16 -8.59
C TRP A 273 9.93 27.12 -7.47
N LYS A 274 10.77 26.08 -7.45
CA LYS A 274 11.83 25.89 -6.44
C LYS A 274 12.82 27.06 -6.38
N ASN A 275 13.03 27.77 -7.50
CA ASN A 275 13.91 28.93 -7.55
C ASN A 275 13.44 30.07 -6.63
N ASN A 276 12.15 30.11 -6.31
CA ASN A 276 11.51 31.12 -5.47
C ASN A 276 11.06 30.55 -4.12
N CYS A 277 11.43 29.31 -3.79
CA CYS A 277 11.09 28.65 -2.52
C CYS A 277 12.36 28.19 -1.79
N PRO A 278 13.13 29.12 -1.19
CA PRO A 278 14.39 28.81 -0.52
C PRO A 278 14.22 27.86 0.68
N THR A 279 13.06 27.84 1.33
CA THR A 279 12.79 26.90 2.44
C THR A 279 12.71 25.46 1.93
N PHE A 280 12.23 25.21 0.71
CA PHE A 280 12.30 23.87 0.11
C PHE A 280 13.75 23.42 -0.06
N GLN A 281 14.60 24.31 -0.59
CA GLN A 281 16.02 24.01 -0.79
C GLN A 281 16.73 23.76 0.54
N LEU A 282 16.44 24.54 1.59
CA LEU A 282 16.94 24.32 2.95
C LEU A 282 16.63 22.91 3.45
N VAL A 283 15.38 22.44 3.26
CA VAL A 283 14.97 21.10 3.69
C VAL A 283 15.74 20.03 2.93
N ILE A 284 15.86 20.16 1.60
CA ILE A 284 16.60 19.21 0.75
C ILE A 284 18.09 19.17 1.10
N ASP A 285 18.72 20.31 1.31
CA ASP A 285 20.14 20.38 1.66
C ASP A 285 20.41 19.78 3.03
N ARG A 286 19.50 19.98 3.99
CA ARG A 286 19.64 19.39 5.32
C ARG A 286 19.54 17.87 5.28
N ILE A 287 18.53 17.29 4.61
CA ILE A 287 18.43 15.83 4.50
C ILE A 287 19.58 15.25 3.68
N LYS A 288 20.04 15.94 2.64
CA LYS A 288 21.22 15.56 1.85
C LYS A 288 22.46 15.47 2.72
N SER A 289 22.70 16.49 3.54
CA SER A 289 23.86 16.54 4.44
C SER A 289 23.77 15.49 5.54
N PHE A 290 22.61 15.35 6.19
CA PHE A 290 22.42 14.43 7.30
C PHE A 290 22.65 12.98 6.84
N PHE A 291 21.95 12.54 5.79
CA PHE A 291 22.04 11.16 5.28
C PHE A 291 23.23 10.88 4.37
N ASN A 292 24.02 11.91 4.01
CA ASN A 292 24.95 11.82 2.88
C ASN A 292 24.27 11.30 1.60
N LEU A 293 23.03 11.78 1.36
CA LEU A 293 22.16 11.27 0.30
C LEU A 293 22.57 11.84 -1.07
N LYS A 294 22.84 10.96 -2.04
CA LYS A 294 22.99 11.35 -3.44
C LYS A 294 21.61 11.52 -4.06
N VAL A 295 21.01 12.69 -3.85
CA VAL A 295 19.65 13.03 -4.31
C VAL A 295 19.54 12.92 -5.84
N GLN A 296 18.54 12.17 -6.32
CA GLN A 296 18.23 12.00 -7.73
C GLN A 296 16.96 12.75 -8.15
N ALA A 297 15.97 12.81 -7.25
CA ALA A 297 14.70 13.47 -7.50
C ALA A 297 14.10 13.96 -6.18
N THR A 298 13.16 14.90 -6.27
CA THR A 298 12.46 15.45 -5.12
C THR A 298 10.98 15.64 -5.43
N ARG A 299 10.11 15.74 -4.41
CA ARG A 299 8.71 16.11 -4.59
C ARG A 299 8.19 16.93 -3.43
N PHE A 300 7.30 17.87 -3.75
CA PHE A 300 6.49 18.59 -2.79
C PHE A 300 5.05 18.08 -2.90
N ASN A 301 4.54 17.49 -1.83
CA ASN A 301 3.13 17.09 -1.71
C ASN A 301 2.48 17.98 -0.65
N TRP A 302 1.30 18.52 -0.95
CA TRP A 302 0.53 19.34 -0.04
C TRP A 302 -0.87 18.76 0.16
N TYR A 303 -1.20 18.52 1.42
CA TYR A 303 -2.50 18.11 1.90
C TYR A 303 -3.10 19.35 2.57
N ARG A 304 -4.18 19.91 2.02
CA ARG A 304 -4.79 21.14 2.57
C ARG A 304 -5.50 20.91 3.90
N ASP A 305 -6.05 19.72 4.07
CA ASP A 305 -6.67 19.27 5.30
C ASP A 305 -6.44 17.77 5.49
N THR A 306 -7.06 17.20 6.53
CA THR A 306 -6.88 15.77 6.83
C THR A 306 -7.85 14.84 6.12
N SER A 307 -8.71 15.37 5.24
CA SER A 307 -9.51 14.56 4.31
C SER A 307 -8.68 14.02 3.16
N GLN A 308 -7.60 14.72 2.81
CA GLN A 308 -6.68 14.32 1.74
C GLN A 308 -5.72 13.21 2.19
N TRP A 309 -5.34 12.35 1.25
CA TRP A 309 -4.54 11.15 1.52
C TRP A 309 -3.58 10.84 0.36
N LYS A 310 -2.67 9.91 0.59
CA LYS A 310 -1.86 9.31 -0.48
C LYS A 310 -2.13 7.81 -0.49
N PRO A 311 -2.69 7.25 -1.57
CA PRO A 311 -3.02 5.83 -1.64
C PRO A 311 -1.76 4.96 -1.51
N PHE A 312 -1.95 3.72 -1.08
CA PHE A 312 -0.87 2.74 -1.03
C PHE A 312 -0.29 2.50 -2.42
N HIS A 313 0.99 2.78 -2.57
CA HIS A 313 1.73 2.65 -3.82
C HIS A 313 3.18 2.21 -3.56
N PHE A 314 3.86 1.78 -4.62
CA PHE A 314 5.31 1.66 -4.61
C PHE A 314 5.93 2.90 -5.24
N ASP A 315 7.11 3.31 -4.77
CA ASP A 315 7.90 4.27 -5.52
C ASP A 315 8.42 3.64 -6.81
N ALA A 316 8.69 4.49 -7.81
CA ALA A 316 9.03 4.05 -9.15
C ALA A 316 10.26 3.12 -9.19
N ALA A 317 11.21 3.28 -8.26
CA ALA A 317 12.39 2.42 -8.14
C ALA A 317 12.05 0.93 -7.89
N ALA A 318 10.89 0.59 -7.33
CA ALA A 318 10.47 -0.81 -7.17
C ALA A 318 9.92 -1.43 -8.47
N VAL A 319 9.57 -0.61 -9.47
CA VAL A 319 8.91 -1.09 -10.69
C VAL A 319 9.67 -0.75 -11.98
N LYS A 320 10.68 0.13 -11.91
CA LYS A 320 11.48 0.60 -13.05
C LYS A 320 12.96 0.33 -12.82
N PRO A 321 13.57 -0.64 -13.52
CA PRO A 321 14.99 -1.00 -13.34
C PRO A 321 15.95 0.18 -13.47
N GLU A 322 15.72 1.06 -14.45
CA GLU A 322 16.57 2.23 -14.73
C GLU A 322 16.54 3.29 -13.60
N ILE A 323 15.49 3.28 -12.78
CA ILE A 323 15.39 4.10 -11.57
C ILE A 323 15.99 3.37 -10.37
N ALA A 324 15.78 2.06 -10.27
CA ALA A 324 16.35 1.20 -9.22
C ALA A 324 17.89 1.28 -9.18
N GLU A 325 18.53 1.41 -10.34
CA GLU A 325 20.00 1.59 -10.45
C GLU A 325 20.52 2.87 -9.77
N LYS A 326 19.66 3.86 -9.52
CA LYS A 326 20.04 5.18 -9.02
C LYS A 326 19.41 5.53 -7.68
N GLN A 327 18.42 4.76 -7.23
CA GLN A 327 17.64 5.04 -6.02
C GLN A 327 17.49 3.78 -5.18
N ASN A 328 18.09 3.80 -3.98
CA ASN A 328 17.92 2.75 -2.97
C ASN A 328 17.29 3.27 -1.67
N PHE A 329 17.00 4.57 -1.58
CA PHE A 329 16.52 5.20 -0.36
C PHE A 329 15.54 6.34 -0.66
N THR A 330 14.39 6.31 0.02
CA THR A 330 13.40 7.39 0.01
C THR A 330 13.39 8.08 1.36
N VAL A 331 13.50 9.41 1.38
CA VAL A 331 13.40 10.25 2.57
C VAL A 331 12.21 11.17 2.45
N ALA A 332 11.38 11.24 3.48
CA ALA A 332 10.19 12.08 3.54
C ALA A 332 10.16 12.89 4.83
N VAL A 333 10.09 14.21 4.69
CA VAL A 333 9.97 15.16 5.81
C VAL A 333 8.53 15.65 5.90
N SER A 334 7.95 15.63 7.10
CA SER A 334 6.58 16.05 7.35
C SER A 334 6.54 17.41 8.06
N PHE A 335 5.70 18.33 7.57
CA PHE A 335 5.43 19.61 8.22
C PHE A 335 3.92 19.86 8.35
N GLY A 336 3.49 20.55 9.39
CA GLY A 336 2.09 20.83 9.69
C GLY A 336 1.42 19.74 10.53
N ALA A 337 0.20 19.35 10.16
CA ALA A 337 -0.60 18.38 10.90
C ALA A 337 0.11 17.03 11.03
N THR A 338 0.10 16.46 12.24
CA THR A 338 0.51 15.06 12.45
C THR A 338 -0.43 14.13 11.69
N ARG A 339 0.13 13.25 10.86
CA ARG A 339 -0.61 12.23 10.09
C ARG A 339 0.17 10.92 10.06
N ASP A 340 -0.52 9.81 9.86
CA ASP A 340 0.11 8.50 9.74
C ASP A 340 0.71 8.26 8.35
N ALA A 341 2.02 8.09 8.32
CA ALA A 341 2.67 7.39 7.21
C ALA A 341 2.49 5.88 7.43
N ALA A 342 1.92 5.20 6.46
CA ALA A 342 1.58 3.78 6.57
C ALA A 342 2.31 2.96 5.52
N PHE A 343 2.69 1.75 5.91
CA PHE A 343 3.30 0.72 5.10
C PHE A 343 2.38 -0.50 5.11
N GLU A 344 1.96 -0.95 3.94
CA GLU A 344 1.09 -2.10 3.75
C GLU A 344 1.84 -3.18 2.98
N HIS A 345 1.95 -4.37 3.57
CA HIS A 345 2.59 -5.50 2.93
C HIS A 345 1.84 -5.87 1.65
N ALA A 346 2.55 -5.96 0.53
CA ALA A 346 1.95 -6.12 -0.79
C ALA A 346 1.06 -7.37 -0.90
N ASP A 347 1.48 -8.48 -0.32
CA ASP A 347 0.72 -9.74 -0.36
C ASP A 347 -0.32 -9.89 0.77
N THR A 348 0.10 -9.76 2.03
CA THR A 348 -0.76 -10.05 3.19
C THR A 348 -1.74 -8.94 3.52
N LYS A 349 -1.50 -7.72 3.00
CA LYS A 349 -2.26 -6.50 3.32
C LYS A 349 -2.21 -6.09 4.79
N THR A 350 -1.26 -6.62 5.55
CA THR A 350 -0.97 -6.14 6.90
C THR A 350 -0.44 -4.71 6.82
N VAL A 351 -0.97 -3.83 7.65
CA VAL A 351 -0.58 -2.41 7.70
C VAL A 351 0.18 -2.12 8.99
N VAL A 352 1.32 -1.43 8.86
CA VAL A 352 2.05 -0.79 9.95
C VAL A 352 1.99 0.71 9.69
N SER A 353 1.56 1.51 10.67
CA SER A 353 1.59 2.96 10.57
C SER A 353 2.50 3.58 11.61
N VAL A 354 3.07 4.73 11.24
CA VAL A 354 3.91 5.54 12.13
C VAL A 354 3.43 6.99 12.04
N PRO A 355 3.00 7.58 13.16
CA PRO A 355 2.64 9.00 13.21
C PRO A 355 3.83 9.86 12.80
N GLN A 356 3.59 10.85 11.95
CA GLN A 356 4.59 11.81 11.48
C GLN A 356 4.21 13.22 11.92
N PRO A 357 4.68 13.67 13.11
CA PRO A 357 4.53 15.04 13.56
C PRO A 357 5.27 16.06 12.68
N ASP A 358 4.98 17.34 12.91
CA ASP A 358 5.73 18.45 12.34
C ASP A 358 7.25 18.32 12.60
N GLY A 359 8.05 18.49 11.55
CA GLY A 359 9.51 18.39 11.58
C GLY A 359 10.06 16.95 11.56
N CYS A 360 9.21 15.92 11.67
CA CYS A 360 9.68 14.55 11.67
C CYS A 360 10.03 14.04 10.27
N VAL A 361 11.09 13.23 10.22
CA VAL A 361 11.53 12.52 9.03
C VAL A 361 11.24 11.04 9.18
N TYR A 362 10.65 10.45 8.15
CA TYR A 362 10.69 9.01 7.93
C TYR A 362 11.38 8.72 6.61
N ALA A 363 12.09 7.60 6.56
CA ALA A 363 12.75 7.12 5.37
C ALA A 363 12.58 5.61 5.26
N PHE A 364 12.77 5.07 4.07
CA PHE A 364 12.73 3.63 3.87
C PHE A 364 13.64 3.18 2.74
N SER A 365 14.13 1.97 2.89
CA SER A 365 15.14 1.36 2.04
C SER A 365 14.55 0.61 0.85
N ARG A 366 15.43 0.22 -0.08
CA ARG A 366 15.12 -0.46 -1.35
C ARG A 366 14.11 -1.60 -1.21
N ASP A 367 14.40 -2.59 -0.37
CA ASP A 367 13.56 -3.79 -0.30
C ASP A 367 12.28 -3.55 0.48
N THR A 368 12.28 -2.61 1.44
CA THR A 368 11.05 -2.09 2.04
C THR A 368 10.12 -1.58 0.95
N ASN A 369 10.61 -0.78 0.00
CA ASN A 369 9.81 -0.27 -1.13
C ASN A 369 9.42 -1.36 -2.14
N ILE A 370 10.06 -2.54 -2.13
CA ILE A 370 9.69 -3.66 -3.01
C ILE A 370 8.61 -4.53 -2.37
N ILE A 371 8.68 -4.76 -1.06
CA ILE A 371 7.72 -5.63 -0.33
C ILE A 371 6.50 -4.84 0.16
N TRP A 372 6.68 -3.59 0.55
CA TRP A 372 5.67 -2.77 1.20
C TRP A 372 5.26 -1.62 0.30
N ARG A 373 3.94 -1.53 0.05
CA ARG A 373 3.34 -0.30 -0.47
C ARG A 373 3.30 0.72 0.66
N HIS A 374 3.34 2.00 0.34
CA HIS A 374 3.27 3.04 1.36
C HIS A 374 2.31 4.16 0.96
N GLY A 375 1.85 4.92 1.95
CA GLY A 375 0.86 5.96 1.77
C GLY A 375 0.73 6.86 3.00
N ILE A 376 -0.12 7.88 2.88
CA ILE A 376 -0.52 8.75 3.99
C ILE A 376 -2.00 8.50 4.21
N LEU A 377 -2.39 8.06 5.41
CA LEU A 377 -3.78 7.69 5.70
C LEU A 377 -4.66 8.93 5.85
N GLN A 378 -5.92 8.85 5.37
CA GLN A 378 -6.96 9.83 5.66
C GLN A 378 -7.34 9.81 7.15
N ASP A 379 -7.54 10.97 7.78
CA ASP A 379 -8.04 11.01 9.17
C ASP A 379 -9.56 10.82 9.22
N THR A 380 -10.03 10.25 10.32
CA THR A 380 -11.45 10.21 10.66
C THR A 380 -11.58 10.42 12.18
N PRO A 381 -12.15 11.55 12.65
CA PRO A 381 -12.75 12.63 11.88
C PRO A 381 -11.73 13.51 11.14
N VAL A 382 -12.18 14.16 10.06
CA VAL A 382 -11.40 15.15 9.31
C VAL A 382 -11.20 16.41 10.16
N ARG A 383 -10.00 16.99 10.08
CA ARG A 383 -9.55 18.22 10.72
C ARG A 383 -9.12 19.20 9.64
N GLN A 384 -9.41 20.47 9.84
CA GLN A 384 -9.03 21.56 8.92
C GLN A 384 -7.58 22.00 9.18
N GLU A 385 -6.66 21.05 9.10
CA GLU A 385 -5.23 21.26 9.34
C GLU A 385 -4.42 20.70 8.17
N GLY A 386 -3.61 21.55 7.55
CA GLY A 386 -2.79 21.17 6.40
C GLY A 386 -1.51 20.44 6.81
N ARG A 387 -0.99 19.64 5.88
CA ARG A 387 0.28 18.92 6.00
C ARG A 387 1.06 19.04 4.69
N ILE A 388 2.38 19.21 4.78
CA ILE A 388 3.29 19.13 3.65
C ILE A 388 4.18 17.89 3.81
N SER A 389 4.48 17.22 2.68
CA SER A 389 5.59 16.27 2.59
C SER A 389 6.60 16.72 1.56
N VAL A 390 7.82 16.97 2.02
CA VAL A 390 8.99 17.13 1.16
C VAL A 390 9.67 15.78 1.04
N ILE A 391 9.76 15.26 -0.18
CA ILE A 391 10.33 13.95 -0.49
C ILE A 391 11.65 14.15 -1.24
N ALA A 392 12.66 13.35 -0.90
CA ALA A 392 13.84 13.14 -1.71
C ALA A 392 14.05 11.65 -1.95
N TRP A 393 14.26 11.29 -3.20
CA TRP A 393 14.72 9.96 -3.60
C TRP A 393 16.18 10.04 -3.97
N GLY A 394 16.97 9.07 -3.52
CA GLY A 394 18.39 9.07 -3.82
C GLY A 394 19.08 7.77 -3.46
N TRP A 395 20.40 7.88 -3.45
CA TRP A 395 21.29 6.78 -3.11
C TRP A 395 22.06 7.06 -1.82
N ILE A 396 22.07 6.09 -0.91
CA ILE A 396 22.97 6.05 0.23
C ILE A 396 23.93 4.86 0.09
N ASP A 397 25.20 5.07 0.42
CA ASP A 397 26.22 4.02 0.41
C ASP A 397 26.20 3.23 1.74
N GLY A 398 26.71 2.00 1.74
CA GLY A 398 26.88 1.21 2.97
C GLY A 398 25.59 0.60 3.54
N MET A 399 24.52 0.51 2.74
CA MET A 399 23.31 -0.24 3.12
C MET A 399 23.57 -1.74 3.00
N GLU A 400 23.38 -2.47 4.09
CA GLU A 400 23.53 -3.93 4.12
C GLU A 400 22.33 -4.63 3.50
N ASP A 401 22.57 -5.74 2.80
CA ASP A 401 21.51 -6.65 2.37
C ASP A 401 21.37 -7.79 3.40
N PRO A 402 20.23 -7.91 4.11
CA PRO A 402 20.00 -9.00 5.05
C PRO A 402 20.03 -10.39 4.41
N LEU A 403 19.90 -10.52 3.09
CA LEU A 403 20.01 -11.80 2.40
C LEU A 403 21.46 -12.20 2.15
N ASP A 404 22.39 -11.24 2.01
CA ASP A 404 23.81 -11.51 1.81
C ASP A 404 24.48 -12.03 3.10
N THR A 405 23.97 -11.64 4.26
CA THR A 405 24.52 -12.02 5.58
C THR A 405 24.09 -13.41 6.06
N VAL A 406 23.19 -14.11 5.35
CA VAL A 406 22.74 -15.47 5.70
C VAL A 406 23.70 -16.55 5.17
N ASN A 407 24.70 -16.20 4.35
CA ASN A 407 25.73 -17.12 3.87
C ASN A 407 27.14 -16.76 4.36
N PRO A 408 27.45 -17.06 5.63
CA PRO A 408 28.79 -17.52 5.95
C PRO A 408 28.74 -18.82 6.77
N THR A 409 29.52 -19.81 6.33
CA THR A 409 29.86 -21.10 6.98
C THR A 409 28.94 -22.31 6.76
N VAL A 410 29.18 -22.99 5.65
CA VAL A 410 29.20 -24.47 5.59
C VAL A 410 30.46 -24.87 4.82
N ASP A 411 31.62 -24.75 5.47
CA ASP A 411 32.84 -25.49 5.13
C ASP A 411 33.79 -25.38 6.34
N ALA A 412 33.66 -26.34 7.25
CA ALA A 412 34.66 -26.71 8.26
C ALA A 412 34.51 -28.20 8.58
#